data_AF-A0A2N0DB21-F1
#
_entry.id   AF-A0A2N0DB21-F1
#
_cell.length_a   1.000
_cell.length_b   1.000
_cell.length_c   1.000
_cell.angle_alpha   90.00
_cell.angle_beta   90.00
_cell.angle_gamma   90.00
#
_symmetry.space_group_name_H-M   'P 1'
#
loop_
_entity.id
_entity.type
_entity.pdbx_description
1 polymer ?
#
loop_
_entity_poly.entity_id
_entity_poly.type
_entity_poly.pdbx_seq_one_letter_code
_entity_poly.pdbx_strand_id
1 'polypeptide(L)'
;MEYGIVAARLDADEKSGCIILQVGLQCRTVLVTRRAILNVASPPRSSEAHFLEHVRTFCEIAVNRMQTPIVNQDIVITADDVRGWRRHWPSSPAKLSPRSNETRNSGCHIGKQPHHLRLVSAKSPEEKSYTVEGS
;
A
#
# COMPACT_ATOMS: atom_id res chain seq x y z
N MET A 1 -7.25 18.37 11.35
CA MET A 1 -6.60 18.57 12.66
C MET A 1 -5.29 19.28 12.39
N GLU A 2 -5.09 20.47 12.94
CA GLU A 2 -3.84 21.22 12.77
C GLU A 2 -2.76 20.61 13.67
N TYR A 3 -1.57 20.38 13.11
CA TYR A 3 -0.43 19.85 13.84
C TYR A 3 0.86 20.58 13.43
N GLY A 4 1.76 20.75 14.39
CA GLY A 4 3.10 21.29 14.20
C GLY A 4 4.17 20.21 14.35
N ILE A 5 5.23 20.29 13.57
CA ILE A 5 6.43 19.45 13.77
C ILE A 5 7.42 20.28 14.59
N VAL A 6 7.70 19.86 15.82
CA VAL A 6 8.63 20.55 16.72
C VAL A 6 10.07 20.12 16.41
N ALA A 7 10.28 18.82 16.23
CA ALA A 7 11.56 18.25 15.88
C ALA A 7 11.37 16.94 15.11
N ALA A 8 12.32 16.63 14.24
CA ALA A 8 12.41 15.33 13.58
C ALA A 8 13.89 14.95 13.44
N ARG A 9 14.23 13.72 13.81
CA ARG A 9 15.60 13.20 13.73
C ARG A 9 15.61 11.73 13.36
N LEU A 10 16.67 11.29 12.69
CA LEU A 10 16.93 9.88 12.45
C LEU A 10 18.01 9.39 13.42
N ASP A 11 17.75 8.32 14.14
CA ASP A 11 18.77 7.57 14.85
C ASP A 11 19.65 6.81 13.85
N ALA A 12 20.94 7.12 13.84
CA ALA A 12 21.86 6.56 12.86
C ALA A 12 22.20 5.07 13.11
N ASP A 13 22.08 4.59 14.34
CA ASP A 13 22.41 3.22 14.74
C ASP A 13 21.21 2.29 14.47
N GLU A 14 20.05 2.62 15.04
CA GLU A 14 18.82 1.85 14.88
C GLU A 14 18.19 2.05 13.49
N LYS A 15 18.60 3.11 12.78
CA LYS A 15 17.97 3.58 11.54
C LYS A 15 16.46 3.83 11.70
N SER A 16 16.05 4.22 12.90
CA SER A 16 14.67 4.57 13.26
C SER A 16 14.54 6.09 13.37
N GLY A 17 13.37 6.62 13.03
CA GLY A 17 13.06 8.05 13.12
C GLY A 17 12.35 8.38 14.42
N CYS A 18 12.54 9.59 14.92
CA CYS A 18 11.77 10.15 16.03
C CYS A 18 11.25 11.52 15.61
N ILE A 19 9.95 11.75 15.79
CA ILE A 19 9.27 13.01 15.49
C ILE A 19 8.56 13.48 16.75
N ILE A 20 8.80 14.73 17.13
CA ILE A 20 8.04 15.40 18.18
C ILE A 20 6.93 16.20 17.49
N LEU A 21 5.70 15.73 17.65
CA LEU A 21 4.51 16.28 17.01
C LEU A 21 3.71 17.09 18.04
N GLN A 22 3.40 18.35 17.73
CA GLN A 22 2.50 19.16 18.53
C GLN A 22 1.10 19.09 17.93
N VAL A 23 0.12 18.68 18.73
CA VAL A 23 -1.30 18.63 18.37
C VAL A 23 -2.07 19.42 19.41
N GLY A 24 -2.54 20.61 19.04
CA GLY A 24 -3.08 21.60 20.00
C GLY A 24 -2.02 22.01 21.03
N LEU A 25 -2.33 21.80 22.31
CA LEU A 25 -1.42 22.11 23.43
C LEU A 25 -0.54 20.92 23.86
N GLN A 26 -0.65 19.77 23.18
CA GLN A 26 0.03 18.55 23.59
C GLN A 26 1.15 18.19 22.63
N CYS A 27 2.32 17.83 23.17
CA CYS A 27 3.41 17.23 22.42
C CYS A 27 3.32 15.71 22.51
N ARG A 28 3.53 15.03 21.38
CA ARG A 28 3.54 13.57 21.27
C ARG A 28 4.82 13.13 20.61
N THR A 29 5.40 12.05 21.11
CA THR A 29 6.52 11.39 20.46
C THR A 29 5.98 10.37 19.48
N VAL A 30 6.45 10.45 18.23
CA VAL A 30 6.16 9.49 17.17
C VAL A 30 7.46 8.79 16.82
N LEU A 31 7.53 7.50 17.11
CA LEU A 31 8.65 6.63 16.76
C LEU A 31 8.36 5.96 15.42
N VAL A 32 9.27 6.12 14.46
CA VAL A 32 9.14 5.58 13.11
C VAL A 32 10.17 4.47 12.94
N THR A 33 9.72 3.23 12.83
CA THR A 33 10.64 2.10 12.66
C THR A 33 11.42 2.20 11.35
N ARG A 34 12.65 1.68 11.32
CA ARG A 34 13.45 1.54 10.08
C ARG A 34 12.64 0.99 8.90
N ARG A 35 11.85 -0.06 9.15
CA ARG A 35 11.03 -0.70 8.09
C ARG A 35 9.95 0.25 7.56
N ALA A 36 9.36 1.10 8.39
CA ALA A 36 8.43 2.13 7.93
C ALA A 36 9.11 3.12 6.98
N ILE A 37 10.32 3.57 7.33
CA ILE A 37 11.12 4.49 6.51
C ILE A 37 11.45 3.86 5.14
N LEU A 38 11.88 2.60 5.13
CA LEU A 38 12.14 1.88 3.88
C LEU A 38 10.89 1.69 3.01
N ASN A 39 9.69 1.67 3.61
CA ASN A 39 8.45 1.36 2.90
C ASN A 39 7.67 2.61 2.49
N VAL A 40 8.08 3.82 2.87
CA VAL A 40 7.29 5.02 2.57
C VAL A 40 7.28 5.36 1.08
N ALA A 41 8.41 5.12 0.41
CA ALA A 41 8.59 5.39 -1.02
C ALA A 41 9.48 4.34 -1.70
N SER A 42 9.50 4.39 -3.03
CA SER A 42 10.42 3.61 -3.87
C SER A 42 11.40 4.57 -4.54
N PRO A 43 12.72 4.30 -4.53
CA PRO A 43 13.39 3.12 -3.97
C PRO A 43 13.47 3.12 -2.43
N PRO A 44 13.57 1.94 -1.79
CA PRO A 44 13.62 1.84 -0.33
C PRO A 44 14.94 2.40 0.20
N ARG A 45 14.87 3.48 0.99
CA ARG A 45 16.04 4.16 1.58
C ARG A 45 15.81 4.42 3.06
N SER A 46 16.87 4.33 3.84
CA SER A 46 16.85 4.61 5.29
C SER A 46 17.88 5.68 5.67
N SER A 47 18.02 6.69 4.82
CA SER A 47 18.84 7.86 5.10
C SER A 47 18.01 8.95 5.79
N GLU A 48 18.69 9.84 6.49
CA GLU A 48 18.03 10.95 7.19
C GLU A 48 17.30 11.88 6.20
N ALA A 49 17.92 12.20 5.06
CA ALA A 49 17.28 12.98 4.01
C ALA A 49 15.96 12.35 3.53
N HIS A 50 15.94 11.03 3.33
CA HIS A 50 14.73 10.31 2.91
C HIS A 50 13.65 10.31 3.98
N PHE A 51 14.04 10.18 5.25
CA PHE A 51 13.12 10.29 6.38
C PHE A 51 12.51 11.69 6.49
N LEU A 52 13.33 12.74 6.39
CA LEU A 52 12.89 14.13 6.49
C LEU A 52 11.99 14.54 5.31
N GLU A 53 12.29 14.08 4.09
CA GLU A 53 11.43 14.28 2.91
C GLU A 53 10.01 13.76 3.13
N HIS A 54 9.88 12.63 3.84
CA HIS A 54 8.60 11.95 4.08
C HIS A 54 8.05 12.17 5.49
N VAL A 55 8.60 13.13 6.25
CA VAL A 55 8.20 13.40 7.65
C VAL A 55 6.70 13.70 7.75
N ARG A 56 6.15 14.41 6.77
CA ARG A 56 4.73 14.78 6.72
C ARG A 56 3.83 13.55 6.60
N THR A 57 4.20 12.58 5.76
CA THR A 57 3.45 11.32 5.63
C THR A 57 3.38 10.56 6.94
N PHE A 58 4.49 10.48 7.69
CA PHE A 58 4.48 9.86 9.02
C PHE A 58 3.59 10.63 10.01
N CYS A 59 3.60 11.97 9.97
CA CYS A 59 2.73 12.78 10.81
C CYS A 59 1.25 12.56 10.48
N GLU A 60 0.87 12.46 9.21
CA GLU A 60 -0.50 12.18 8.79
C GLU A 60 -0.99 10.82 9.29
N ILE A 61 -0.14 9.78 9.17
CA ILE A 61 -0.42 8.45 9.74
C ILE A 61 -0.62 8.55 11.26
N ALA A 62 0.27 9.27 11.96
CA ALA A 62 0.16 9.44 13.42
C ALA A 62 -1.14 10.14 13.81
N VAL A 63 -1.51 11.24 13.15
CA VAL A 63 -2.75 11.99 13.41
C VAL A 63 -3.98 11.14 13.10
N ASN A 64 -3.93 10.28 12.08
CA ASN A 64 -5.01 9.34 11.82
C ASN A 64 -5.15 8.30 12.95
N ARG A 65 -4.04 7.79 13.49
CA ARG A 65 -4.09 6.88 14.66
C ARG A 65 -4.58 7.57 15.93
N MET A 66 -4.24 8.84 16.15
CA MET A 66 -4.68 9.62 17.32
C MET A 66 -6.20 9.85 17.37
N GLN A 67 -6.92 9.72 16.23
CA GLN A 67 -8.37 9.80 16.21
C GLN A 67 -9.03 8.56 16.86
N THR A 68 -8.27 7.48 17.02
CA THR A 68 -8.71 6.33 17.82
C THR A 68 -8.38 6.58 19.29
N PRO A 69 -9.28 6.28 20.25
CA PRO A 69 -9.18 6.70 21.65
C PRO A 69 -8.10 5.96 22.47
N ILE A 70 -7.00 5.53 21.85
CA ILE A 70 -5.88 4.89 22.56
C ILE A 70 -5.08 5.98 23.27
N VAL A 71 -5.31 6.02 24.58
CA VAL A 71 -4.67 6.83 25.63
C VAL A 71 -3.17 7.07 25.42
N ASN A 72 -2.80 8.36 25.49
CA ASN A 72 -1.54 8.94 26.00
C ASN A 72 -0.18 8.25 25.81
N GLN A 73 -0.04 7.31 24.89
CA GLN A 73 1.20 6.59 24.63
C GLN A 73 1.95 7.18 23.43
N ASP A 74 3.26 6.95 23.42
CA ASP A 74 4.09 7.21 22.25
C ASP A 74 3.57 6.40 21.06
N ILE A 75 3.49 7.04 19.90
CA ILE A 75 2.93 6.41 18.70
C ILE A 75 4.06 5.76 17.94
N VAL A 76 3.97 4.44 17.76
CA VAL A 76 4.91 3.70 16.92
C VAL A 76 4.31 3.51 15.53
N ILE A 77 5.02 4.01 14.52
CA ILE A 77 4.70 3.81 13.11
C ILE A 77 5.55 2.67 12.55
N THR A 78 4.85 1.65 12.11
CA THR A 78 5.42 0.44 11.53
C THR A 78 5.29 0.43 10.01
N ALA A 79 5.96 -0.52 9.36
CA ALA A 79 5.78 -0.73 7.92
C ALA A 79 4.35 -1.14 7.56
N ASP A 80 3.61 -1.75 8.48
CA ASP A 80 2.21 -2.11 8.21
C ASP A 80 1.33 -0.86 8.12
N ASP A 81 1.55 0.10 9.02
CA ASP A 81 0.84 1.37 9.01
C ASP A 81 1.08 2.12 7.70
N VAL A 82 2.33 2.14 7.23
CA VAL A 82 2.70 2.75 5.94
C VAL A 82 2.05 2.02 4.76
N ARG A 83 2.05 0.68 4.75
CA ARG A 83 1.38 -0.10 3.69
C ARG A 83 -0.13 0.07 3.72
N GLY A 84 -0.72 0.15 4.91
CA GLY A 84 -2.12 0.46 5.13
C GLY A 84 -2.44 1.84 4.56
N TRP A 85 -1.67 2.85 4.96
CA TRP A 85 -1.83 4.22 4.49
C TRP A 85 -1.80 4.33 2.96
N ARG A 86 -0.80 3.74 2.31
CA ARG A 86 -0.67 3.75 0.85
C ARG A 86 -1.81 3.04 0.11
N ARG A 87 -2.47 2.07 0.73
CA ARG A 87 -3.61 1.37 0.13
C ARG A 87 -4.92 2.15 0.22
N HIS A 88 -5.09 2.96 1.26
CA HIS A 88 -6.35 3.64 1.56
C HIS A 88 -6.34 5.13 1.20
N TRP A 89 -5.17 5.73 1.00
CA TRP A 89 -5.07 7.11 0.53
C TRP A 89 -5.26 7.12 -1.00
N PRO A 90 -6.36 7.72 -1.53
CA PRO A 90 -6.44 7.94 -2.96
C PRO A 90 -5.26 8.83 -3.32
N SER A 91 -4.44 8.39 -4.27
CA SER A 91 -3.42 9.25 -4.87
C SER A 91 -4.07 10.60 -5.14
N SER A 92 -3.49 11.67 -4.59
CA SER A 92 -3.84 13.05 -4.97
C SER A 92 -4.04 13.06 -6.49
N PRO A 93 -5.16 13.64 -6.98
CA PRO A 93 -5.71 13.30 -8.28
C PRO A 93 -4.59 13.37 -9.30
N ALA A 94 -4.38 12.26 -10.01
CA ALA A 94 -3.55 12.25 -11.19
C ALA A 94 -3.88 13.54 -11.95
N LYS A 95 -2.88 14.40 -12.14
CA LYS A 95 -2.99 15.55 -13.03
C LYS A 95 -3.63 15.01 -14.30
N LEU A 96 -4.90 15.33 -14.51
CA LEU A 96 -5.58 15.18 -15.77
C LEU A 96 -4.78 16.09 -16.71
N SER A 97 -3.76 15.52 -17.36
CA SER A 97 -3.25 16.09 -18.58
C SER A 97 -4.40 15.96 -19.58
N PRO A 98 -4.99 17.06 -20.07
CA PRO A 98 -5.95 16.98 -21.14
C PRO A 98 -5.15 16.66 -22.39
N ARG A 99 -4.91 15.37 -22.64
CA ARG A 99 -4.46 14.95 -23.95
C ARG A 99 -5.68 15.03 -24.86
N SER A 100 -5.79 16.17 -25.52
CA SER A 100 -6.81 16.48 -26.51
C SER A 100 -7.03 15.30 -27.45
N ASN A 101 -8.32 15.04 -27.61
CA ASN A 101 -8.93 14.25 -28.65
C ASN A 101 -8.62 14.78 -30.06
N GLU A 102 -8.92 13.92 -31.04
CA GLU A 102 -9.05 14.15 -32.49
C GLU A 102 -7.78 13.85 -33.34
N THR A 103 -7.75 13.07 -34.43
CA THR A 103 -8.66 12.13 -35.14
C THR A 103 -7.90 11.58 -36.37
N ARG A 104 -8.03 10.27 -36.67
CA ARG A 104 -7.93 9.58 -38.01
C ARG A 104 -6.61 9.72 -38.81
N ASN A 105 -6.14 8.79 -39.66
CA ASN A 105 -6.58 7.47 -40.10
C ASN A 105 -5.38 6.58 -40.53
N SER A 106 -5.73 5.31 -40.78
CA SER A 106 -5.15 4.31 -41.70
C SER A 106 -3.73 3.77 -41.51
N GLY A 107 -3.67 2.44 -41.53
CA GLY A 107 -2.43 1.68 -41.70
C GLY A 107 -2.59 0.22 -41.26
N CYS A 108 -3.03 -0.62 -42.17
CA CYS A 108 -3.42 -2.02 -42.06
C CYS A 108 -2.30 -3.06 -41.76
N HIS A 109 -2.71 -4.17 -41.11
CA HIS A 109 -2.32 -5.59 -41.37
C HIS A 109 -0.86 -6.04 -41.02
N ILE A 110 -0.50 -7.23 -40.48
CA ILE A 110 -1.00 -8.62 -40.32
C ILE A 110 -0.25 -9.21 -39.07
N GLY A 111 -0.88 -9.93 -38.13
CA GLY A 111 -0.96 -11.39 -38.27
C GLY A 111 -1.29 -12.18 -37.00
N LYS A 112 -2.36 -12.98 -37.18
CA LYS A 112 -2.54 -14.40 -36.76
C LYS A 112 -2.92 -14.70 -35.30
N GLN A 113 -4.25 -14.78 -35.11
CA GLN A 113 -4.91 -15.72 -34.22
C GLN A 113 -4.52 -17.18 -34.51
N PRO A 114 -4.78 -18.07 -33.54
CA PRO A 114 -5.52 -19.28 -33.87
C PRO A 114 -6.79 -19.38 -33.01
N HIS A 115 -7.94 -19.42 -33.69
CA HIS A 115 -9.15 -20.04 -33.17
C HIS A 115 -9.23 -21.48 -33.66
N HIS A 116 -9.98 -22.25 -32.86
CA HIS A 116 -10.77 -23.41 -33.27
C HIS A 116 -10.05 -24.76 -33.19
N LEU A 117 -10.44 -25.55 -32.18
CA LEU A 117 -11.25 -26.74 -32.43
C LEU A 117 -12.11 -27.03 -31.20
N ARG A 118 -13.41 -27.15 -31.47
CA ARG A 118 -14.49 -27.49 -30.55
C ARG A 118 -15.01 -28.89 -30.93
N LEU A 119 -15.73 -29.50 -29.99
CA LEU A 119 -16.54 -30.74 -30.04
C LEU A 119 -15.74 -32.03 -29.84
N VAL A 120 -16.17 -32.97 -29.00
CA VAL A 120 -17.53 -33.52 -28.86
C VAL A 120 -17.84 -34.03 -27.44
N SER A 121 -19.11 -33.92 -27.09
CA SER A 121 -19.78 -34.62 -25.98
C SER A 121 -19.88 -36.12 -26.27
N ALA A 122 -19.61 -36.97 -25.27
CA ALA A 122 -20.04 -38.36 -25.26
C ALA A 122 -20.48 -38.77 -23.84
N LYS A 123 -21.59 -39.52 -23.82
CA LYS A 123 -22.44 -39.89 -22.70
C LYS A 123 -21.78 -40.83 -21.69
N SER A 124 -22.34 -40.79 -20.48
CA SER A 124 -22.32 -41.88 -19.48
C SER A 124 -22.85 -43.20 -20.05
N PRO A 125 -22.37 -44.34 -19.53
CA PRO A 125 -23.26 -45.33 -18.88
C PRO A 125 -22.67 -45.77 -17.51
N GLU A 126 -23.44 -45.92 -16.42
CA GLU A 126 -24.20 -47.13 -16.05
C GLU A 126 -23.42 -48.43 -16.34
N GLU A 127 -23.29 -49.45 -15.51
CA GLU A 127 -23.80 -49.88 -14.21
C GLU A 127 -23.10 -51.26 -14.03
N LYS A 128 -22.67 -51.66 -12.83
CA LYS A 128 -23.00 -52.97 -12.22
C LYS A 128 -22.10 -53.37 -11.06
N SER A 129 -22.82 -53.62 -9.98
CA SER A 129 -22.52 -54.26 -8.72
C SER A 129 -21.92 -55.67 -8.84
N TYR A 130 -21.16 -56.06 -7.82
CA TYR A 130 -21.35 -57.35 -7.12
C TYR A 130 -20.88 -57.28 -5.67
N THR A 131 -21.75 -57.82 -4.82
CA THR A 131 -21.70 -58.27 -3.41
C THR A 131 -20.46 -59.19 -3.16
N VAL A 132 -19.96 -59.49 -1.95
CA VAL A 132 -20.61 -60.08 -0.77
C VAL A 132 -19.60 -60.24 0.40
N GLU A 133 -20.10 -60.06 1.63
CA GLU A 133 -19.81 -60.72 2.92
C GLU A 133 -18.36 -60.94 3.45
N GLY A 134 -18.19 -60.61 4.74
CA GLY A 134 -17.84 -61.62 5.73
C GLY A 134 -16.49 -61.50 6.45
N SER A 135 -16.52 -61.02 7.70
CA SER A 135 -16.10 -61.75 8.92
C SER A 135 -16.28 -60.88 10.16
#